data_AF-A0A931P5Q8-F1
#
_entry.id   AF-A0A931P5Q8-F1
#
_cell.length_a   1.000
_cell.length_b   1.000
_cell.length_c   1.000
_cell.angle_alpha   90.00
_cell.angle_beta   90.00
_cell.angle_gamma   90.00
#
_symmetry.space_group_name_H-M   'P 1'
#
loop_
_entity.id
_entity.type
_entity.pdbx_description
1 polymer ?
#
loop_
_entity_poly.entity_id
_entity_poly.type
_entity_poly.pdbx_seq_one_letter_code
_entity_poly.pdbx_strand_id
1 'polypeptide(L)'
;MIRPMRGILSLSLLWAGLGQAPILADTIPFQGFTGNVANDFPVTNDPNSPFIYIQDGNGSPDVPQATWMTNQGKMNGWDVKDVRMFYDKGSDTMYVGLNFFGVAGDADGNGVMGTSTDQFKASGGWELPGFGGNANVTVGFGPNVAGASPTVVAGIPAIKTQGGSGLYGFTVSEAMPKVEMGYNYGAGLTDNIGELNANGPGFEFTVKNFSKLPGINLESGLGVTFYSGSADDIVVGEDSMPYYNINGSHFIVIPEPSTILAWTLGIAGIGLHARRRARAAQSLS
;
A
#
# COMPACT_ATOMS: atom_id res chain seq x y z
N MET A 1 67.56 -0.02 -46.10
CA MET A 1 67.51 -0.68 -44.78
C MET A 1 66.27 -0.15 -44.06
N ILE A 2 65.14 -0.86 -44.20
CA ILE A 2 63.79 -0.39 -43.83
C ILE A 2 63.32 -1.26 -42.66
N ARG A 3 63.03 -0.65 -41.50
CA ARG A 3 62.52 -1.34 -40.31
C ARG A 3 60.98 -1.43 -40.39
N PRO A 4 60.36 -2.60 -40.11
CA PRO A 4 58.91 -2.70 -40.06
C PRO A 4 58.40 -2.13 -38.72
N MET A 5 57.50 -1.14 -38.80
CA MET A 5 56.69 -0.68 -37.69
C MET A 5 55.73 -1.80 -37.27
N ARG A 6 55.86 -2.27 -36.02
CA ARG A 6 54.89 -3.14 -35.38
C ARG A 6 53.61 -2.34 -35.13
N GLY A 7 52.58 -2.62 -35.93
CA GLY A 7 51.22 -2.14 -35.69
C GLY A 7 50.76 -2.61 -34.31
N ILE A 8 50.52 -1.64 -33.43
CA ILE A 8 49.80 -1.84 -32.17
C ILE A 8 48.37 -2.20 -32.59
N LEU A 9 48.03 -3.49 -32.51
CA LEU A 9 46.66 -3.95 -32.63
C LEU A 9 45.86 -3.34 -31.48
N SER A 10 45.10 -2.29 -31.80
CA SER A 10 44.04 -1.76 -30.97
C SER A 10 42.96 -2.83 -30.81
N LEU A 11 43.11 -3.70 -29.80
CA LEU A 11 42.06 -4.61 -29.37
C LEU A 11 41.03 -3.78 -28.59
N SER A 12 40.26 -2.99 -29.33
CA SER A 12 39.08 -2.29 -28.83
C SER A 12 38.13 -3.37 -28.29
N LEU A 13 37.99 -3.40 -26.97
CA LEU A 13 37.09 -4.27 -26.23
C LEU A 13 35.69 -4.22 -26.87
N LEU A 14 35.32 -5.28 -27.59
CA LEU A 14 33.94 -5.72 -27.73
C LEU A 14 33.44 -6.13 -26.33
N TRP A 15 33.12 -5.15 -25.49
CA TRP A 15 32.43 -5.36 -24.21
C TRP A 15 31.34 -4.30 -23.98
N ALA A 16 30.90 -3.62 -25.05
CA ALA A 16 29.79 -2.69 -25.05
C ALA A 16 28.42 -3.34 -25.38
N GLY A 17 28.38 -4.67 -25.56
CA GLY A 17 27.21 -5.38 -26.09
C GLY A 17 26.50 -6.34 -25.12
N LEU A 18 27.09 -6.67 -23.98
CA LEU A 18 26.32 -7.29 -22.89
C LEU A 18 25.65 -6.14 -22.15
N GLY A 19 24.60 -5.59 -22.78
CA GLY A 19 23.61 -4.83 -22.04
C GLY A 19 23.22 -5.73 -20.88
N GLN A 20 23.65 -5.37 -19.68
CA GLN A 20 23.07 -5.90 -18.47
C GLN A 20 21.60 -5.57 -18.62
N ALA A 21 20.79 -6.56 -19.02
CA ALA A 21 19.37 -6.46 -18.78
C ALA A 21 19.27 -6.06 -17.31
N PRO A 22 18.63 -4.93 -16.97
CA PRO A 22 18.45 -4.59 -15.58
C PRO A 22 17.83 -5.83 -14.96
N ILE A 23 18.57 -6.47 -14.04
CA ILE A 23 17.99 -7.50 -13.19
C ILE A 23 17.07 -6.68 -12.31
N LEU A 24 15.85 -6.48 -12.79
CA LEU A 24 14.77 -5.95 -12.00
C LEU A 24 14.69 -6.91 -10.82
N ALA A 25 14.87 -6.38 -9.61
CA ALA A 25 14.56 -7.13 -8.39
C ALA A 25 13.21 -7.80 -8.63
N ASP A 26 13.09 -9.08 -8.28
CA ASP A 26 11.87 -9.84 -8.49
C ASP A 26 10.76 -9.04 -7.81
N THR A 27 9.94 -8.35 -8.61
CA THR A 27 8.71 -7.76 -8.12
C THR A 27 7.97 -8.98 -7.63
N ILE A 28 7.88 -9.18 -6.31
CA ILE A 28 6.98 -10.18 -5.74
C ILE A 28 5.67 -9.91 -6.46
N PRO A 29 5.21 -10.79 -7.37
CA PRO A 29 4.04 -10.48 -8.15
C PRO A 29 2.91 -10.62 -7.15
N PHE A 30 2.49 -9.48 -6.59
CA PHE A 30 1.27 -9.41 -5.82
C PHE A 30 0.20 -10.00 -6.74
N GLN A 31 -0.37 -11.17 -6.39
CA GLN A 31 -1.21 -11.96 -7.30
C GLN A 31 -2.62 -11.38 -7.46
N GLY A 32 -2.79 -10.11 -7.12
CA GLY A 32 -4.08 -9.43 -7.04
C GLY A 32 -4.75 -9.66 -5.69
N PHE A 33 -5.79 -8.88 -5.45
CA PHE A 33 -6.62 -8.96 -4.26
C PHE A 33 -7.57 -10.16 -4.34
N THR A 34 -7.71 -10.89 -3.25
CA THR A 34 -8.66 -12.01 -3.10
C THR A 34 -9.89 -11.62 -2.30
N GLY A 35 -9.91 -10.43 -1.69
CA GLY A 35 -10.89 -10.03 -0.69
C GLY A 35 -10.54 -10.49 0.72
N ASN A 36 -9.42 -11.20 0.89
CA ASN A 36 -8.91 -11.67 2.18
C ASN A 36 -7.53 -11.08 2.45
N VAL A 37 -7.55 -9.90 3.08
CA VAL A 37 -6.36 -9.12 3.44
C VAL A 37 -5.33 -9.95 4.20
N ALA A 38 -5.76 -10.89 5.04
CA ALA A 38 -4.83 -11.69 5.82
C ALA A 38 -3.99 -12.65 4.97
N ASN A 39 -4.54 -13.13 3.86
CA ASN A 39 -3.85 -13.98 2.90
C ASN A 39 -3.00 -13.14 1.93
N ASP A 40 -3.52 -11.99 1.51
CA ASP A 40 -2.89 -11.15 0.49
C ASP A 40 -1.69 -10.36 1.04
N PHE A 41 -1.73 -10.05 2.34
CA PHE A 41 -0.68 -9.37 3.08
C PHE A 41 -0.28 -10.22 4.31
N PRO A 42 0.50 -11.30 4.13
CA PRO A 42 0.85 -12.18 5.23
C PRO A 42 1.71 -11.44 6.27
N VAL A 43 1.28 -11.47 7.53
CA VAL A 43 2.13 -10.99 8.64
C VAL A 43 3.21 -12.02 8.86
N THR A 44 4.46 -11.56 8.84
CA THR A 44 5.62 -12.40 9.14
C THR A 44 6.42 -11.77 10.27
N ASN A 45 7.17 -12.59 11.01
CA ASN A 45 8.13 -12.12 12.00
C ASN A 45 9.47 -11.70 11.36
N ASP A 46 9.54 -11.65 10.02
CA ASP A 46 10.74 -11.23 9.32
C ASP A 46 10.88 -9.70 9.43
N PRO A 47 11.94 -9.17 10.08
CA PRO A 47 12.17 -7.73 10.12
C PRO A 47 12.39 -7.11 8.73
N ASN A 48 12.65 -7.92 7.71
CA ASN A 48 12.78 -7.49 6.31
C ASN A 48 11.49 -7.70 5.50
N SER A 49 10.38 -8.06 6.15
CA SER A 49 9.08 -8.16 5.49
C SER A 49 8.77 -6.85 4.76
N PRO A 50 8.43 -6.91 3.46
CA PRO A 50 8.03 -5.70 2.72
C PRO A 50 6.61 -5.25 3.09
N PHE A 51 5.87 -6.07 3.83
CA PHE A 51 4.53 -5.76 4.31
C PHE A 51 4.59 -4.92 5.58
N ILE A 52 3.83 -3.83 5.57
CA ILE A 52 3.55 -3.01 6.74
C ILE A 52 2.26 -3.53 7.37
N TYR A 53 2.27 -3.66 8.70
CA TYR A 53 1.13 -4.09 9.50
C TYR A 53 0.90 -3.09 10.62
N ILE A 54 -0.31 -2.54 10.68
CA ILE A 54 -0.75 -1.64 11.75
C ILE A 54 -1.99 -2.26 12.36
N GLN A 55 -1.86 -2.71 13.60
CA GLN A 55 -2.95 -3.29 14.35
C GLN A 55 -3.83 -2.17 14.92
N ASP A 56 -5.14 -2.34 14.82
CA ASP A 56 -6.06 -1.46 15.51
C ASP A 56 -6.28 -1.90 16.97
N GLY A 57 -6.34 -0.90 17.84
CA GLY A 57 -6.51 -1.07 19.28
C GLY A 57 -5.62 -2.19 19.86
N ASN A 58 -6.27 -3.20 20.45
CA ASN A 58 -5.62 -4.37 21.01
C ASN A 58 -5.83 -5.64 20.16
N GLY A 59 -6.32 -5.51 18.93
CA GLY A 59 -6.62 -6.63 18.03
C GLY A 59 -7.87 -7.43 18.43
N SER A 60 -8.77 -6.82 19.19
CA SER A 60 -10.11 -7.32 19.50
C SER A 60 -11.14 -6.31 19.01
N PRO A 61 -12.38 -6.74 18.69
CA PRO A 61 -13.46 -5.84 18.32
C PRO A 61 -13.69 -4.79 19.42
N ASP A 62 -13.70 -3.52 19.05
CA ASP A 62 -13.92 -2.40 19.98
C ASP A 62 -14.96 -1.38 19.50
N VAL A 63 -15.53 -1.58 18.32
CA VAL A 63 -16.63 -0.77 17.82
C VAL A 63 -17.93 -1.16 18.54
N PRO A 64 -18.63 -0.21 19.17
CA PRO A 64 -19.92 -0.48 19.80
C PRO A 64 -20.94 -1.01 18.79
N GLN A 65 -21.75 -1.98 19.19
CA GLN A 65 -22.88 -2.45 18.39
C GLN A 65 -24.06 -2.81 19.30
N ALA A 66 -25.25 -2.88 18.72
CA ALA A 66 -26.44 -3.25 19.47
C ALA A 66 -26.28 -4.61 20.16
N THR A 67 -26.71 -4.71 21.43
CA THR A 67 -26.53 -5.94 22.25
C THR A 67 -27.13 -7.18 21.59
N TRP A 68 -28.22 -7.02 20.83
CA TRP A 68 -28.84 -8.15 20.12
C TRP A 68 -27.95 -8.72 19.02
N MET A 69 -27.11 -7.91 18.36
CA MET A 69 -26.13 -8.37 17.37
C MET A 69 -25.09 -9.25 18.06
N THR A 70 -24.53 -8.76 19.17
CA THR A 70 -23.55 -9.50 19.98
C THR A 70 -24.14 -10.83 20.49
N ASN A 71 -25.38 -10.82 20.98
CA ASN A 71 -26.06 -12.04 21.44
C ASN A 71 -26.30 -13.07 20.32
N GLN A 72 -26.34 -12.63 19.06
CA GLN A 72 -26.47 -13.47 17.88
C GLN A 72 -25.11 -13.89 17.28
N GLY A 73 -23.99 -13.46 17.88
CA GLY A 73 -22.65 -13.72 17.36
C GLY A 73 -22.32 -12.97 16.07
N LYS A 74 -23.02 -11.87 15.80
CA LYS A 74 -22.76 -11.00 14.66
C LYS A 74 -21.65 -9.99 14.96
N MET A 75 -20.88 -9.64 13.94
CA MET A 75 -19.88 -8.57 13.99
C MET A 75 -20.23 -7.52 12.95
N ASN A 76 -20.27 -6.26 13.36
CA ASN A 76 -20.48 -5.16 12.43
C ASN A 76 -19.30 -5.04 11.44
N GLY A 77 -19.62 -4.57 10.24
CA GLY A 77 -18.68 -4.39 9.13
C GLY A 77 -17.89 -3.09 9.16
N TRP A 78 -17.95 -2.33 10.26
CA TRP A 78 -17.18 -1.09 10.44
C TRP A 78 -15.91 -1.32 11.26
N ASP A 79 -15.90 -2.34 12.12
CA ASP A 79 -14.81 -2.74 13.02
C ASP A 79 -13.60 -3.33 12.27
N VAL A 80 -12.56 -2.52 12.13
CA VAL A 80 -11.31 -2.84 11.45
C VAL A 80 -10.36 -3.47 12.47
N LYS A 81 -9.88 -4.66 12.14
CA LYS A 81 -8.89 -5.39 12.92
C LYS A 81 -7.48 -4.82 12.73
N ASP A 82 -7.11 -4.59 11.48
CA ASP A 82 -5.76 -4.16 11.10
C ASP A 82 -5.72 -3.55 9.69
N VAL A 83 -4.73 -2.67 9.47
CA VAL A 83 -4.36 -2.14 8.15
C VAL A 83 -3.06 -2.78 7.70
N ARG A 84 -3.05 -3.28 6.47
CA ARG A 84 -1.87 -3.88 5.84
C ARG A 84 -1.54 -3.19 4.55
N MET A 85 -0.25 -2.99 4.31
CA MET A 85 0.21 -2.28 3.12
C MET A 85 1.46 -2.92 2.53
N PHE A 86 1.62 -2.76 1.22
CA PHE A 86 2.82 -3.12 0.50
C PHE A 86 3.08 -2.07 -0.57
N TYR A 87 4.31 -1.56 -0.63
CA TYR A 87 4.70 -0.61 -1.67
C TYR A 87 5.58 -1.27 -2.72
N ASP A 88 5.06 -1.35 -3.95
CA ASP A 88 5.82 -1.79 -5.11
C ASP A 88 6.54 -0.60 -5.76
N LYS A 89 7.84 -0.51 -5.51
CA LYS A 89 8.70 0.53 -6.09
C LYS A 89 8.82 0.43 -7.62
N GLY A 90 8.68 -0.76 -8.20
CA GLY A 90 8.80 -0.97 -9.64
C GLY A 90 7.65 -0.32 -10.41
N SER A 91 6.43 -0.47 -9.90
CA SER A 91 5.23 0.14 -10.48
C SER A 91 4.81 1.47 -9.83
N ASP A 92 5.54 1.94 -8.79
CA ASP A 92 5.19 3.12 -7.98
C ASP A 92 3.76 3.03 -7.43
N THR A 93 3.40 1.85 -6.92
CA THR A 93 2.02 1.53 -6.48
C THR A 93 2.01 1.09 -5.03
N MET A 94 1.14 1.71 -4.23
CA MET A 94 0.80 1.25 -2.89
C MET A 94 -0.40 0.31 -2.97
N TYR A 95 -0.26 -0.88 -2.38
CA TYR A 95 -1.33 -1.83 -2.13
C TYR A 95 -1.77 -1.68 -0.68
N VAL A 96 -3.08 -1.60 -0.45
CA VAL A 96 -3.67 -1.35 0.86
C VAL A 96 -4.78 -2.36 1.09
N GLY A 97 -4.80 -2.97 2.26
CA GLY A 97 -5.88 -3.82 2.73
C GLY A 97 -6.32 -3.41 4.12
N LEU A 98 -7.61 -3.17 4.30
CA LEU A 98 -8.26 -3.04 5.60
C LEU A 98 -8.94 -4.37 5.93
N ASN A 99 -8.47 -5.00 6.99
CA ASN A 99 -8.96 -6.28 7.46
C ASN A 99 -10.03 -6.03 8.53
N PHE A 100 -11.24 -6.54 8.34
CA PHE A 100 -12.36 -6.33 9.27
C PHE A 100 -12.60 -7.55 10.15
N PHE A 101 -13.22 -7.37 11.32
CA PHE A 101 -13.75 -8.49 12.09
C PHE A 101 -15.03 -9.08 11.45
N GLY A 102 -15.87 -8.22 10.89
CA GLY A 102 -17.01 -8.57 10.06
C GLY A 102 -16.68 -8.58 8.56
N VAL A 103 -17.68 -8.29 7.73
CA VAL A 103 -17.50 -8.04 6.30
C VAL A 103 -17.50 -6.52 6.08
N ALA A 104 -16.50 -5.97 5.39
CA ALA A 104 -16.44 -4.54 5.12
C ALA A 104 -17.76 -3.99 4.55
N GLY A 105 -18.37 -3.02 5.24
CA GLY A 105 -19.62 -2.39 4.81
C GLY A 105 -20.92 -3.15 5.12
N ASP A 106 -20.85 -4.29 5.83
CA ASP A 106 -21.99 -5.04 6.36
C ASP A 106 -22.27 -4.60 7.81
N ALA A 107 -22.94 -3.46 7.96
CA ALA A 107 -23.16 -2.82 9.26
C ALA A 107 -23.90 -3.73 10.28
N ASP A 108 -24.82 -4.57 9.82
CA ASP A 108 -25.67 -5.43 10.65
C ASP A 108 -25.12 -6.84 10.86
N GLY A 109 -23.99 -7.17 10.21
CA GLY A 109 -23.21 -8.39 10.41
C GLY A 109 -23.91 -9.65 9.91
N ASN A 110 -24.72 -9.57 8.86
CA ASN A 110 -25.40 -10.73 8.27
C ASN A 110 -24.56 -11.51 7.24
N GLY A 111 -23.34 -11.03 6.96
CA GLY A 111 -22.39 -11.57 5.99
C GLY A 111 -22.59 -11.06 4.57
N VAL A 112 -23.51 -10.12 4.33
CA VAL A 112 -23.88 -9.62 3.00
C VAL A 112 -23.94 -8.10 3.00
N MET A 113 -22.84 -7.49 2.53
CA MET A 113 -22.72 -6.05 2.35
C MET A 113 -23.91 -5.46 1.57
N GLY A 114 -24.51 -4.40 2.13
CA GLY A 114 -25.50 -3.60 1.45
C GLY A 114 -26.92 -4.16 1.53
N THR A 115 -27.17 -5.03 2.52
CA THR A 115 -28.50 -5.58 2.77
C THR A 115 -28.80 -5.53 4.25
N SER A 116 -29.90 -4.88 4.64
CA SER A 116 -30.32 -4.86 6.04
C SER A 116 -31.39 -5.90 6.35
N THR A 117 -31.15 -6.63 7.43
CA THR A 117 -32.15 -7.46 8.11
C THR A 117 -33.31 -6.62 8.64
N ASP A 118 -34.48 -7.23 8.77
CA ASP A 118 -35.68 -6.54 9.27
C ASP A 118 -35.49 -6.01 10.70
N GLN A 119 -34.75 -6.73 11.54
CA GLN A 119 -34.42 -6.31 12.90
C GLN A 119 -33.52 -5.05 12.92
N PHE A 120 -32.54 -4.97 12.02
CA PHE A 120 -31.66 -3.80 11.90
C PHE A 120 -32.45 -2.56 11.45
N LYS A 121 -33.27 -2.70 10.41
CA LYS A 121 -34.17 -1.63 9.93
C LYS A 121 -35.16 -1.19 11.01
N ALA A 122 -35.75 -2.12 11.74
CA ALA A 122 -36.67 -1.81 12.83
C ALA A 122 -35.99 -1.07 13.99
N SER A 123 -34.67 -1.21 14.13
CA SER A 123 -33.85 -0.49 15.11
C SER A 123 -33.35 0.86 14.59
N GLY A 124 -33.65 1.22 13.34
CA GLY A 124 -33.29 2.49 12.72
C GLY A 124 -32.00 2.48 11.90
N GLY A 125 -31.30 1.34 11.78
CA GLY A 125 -30.11 1.21 10.93
C GLY A 125 -30.46 0.99 9.46
N TRP A 126 -29.54 1.37 8.56
CA TRP A 126 -29.74 1.25 7.12
C TRP A 126 -28.44 0.98 6.36
N GLU A 127 -28.37 -0.19 5.74
CA GLU A 127 -27.32 -0.50 4.79
C GLU A 127 -27.81 -0.28 3.36
N LEU A 128 -26.99 0.44 2.60
CA LEU A 128 -27.20 0.66 1.19
C LEU A 128 -26.20 -0.14 0.36
N PRO A 129 -26.61 -0.70 -0.79
CA PRO A 129 -25.74 -1.48 -1.66
C PRO A 129 -24.38 -0.82 -1.93
N GLY A 130 -23.32 -1.56 -1.65
CA GLY A 130 -21.94 -1.24 -2.00
C GLY A 130 -21.42 0.07 -1.41
N PHE A 131 -21.67 0.38 -0.13
CA PHE A 131 -21.32 1.67 0.49
C PHE A 131 -22.12 2.87 -0.08
N GLY A 132 -23.43 2.70 -0.25
CA GLY A 132 -24.34 3.81 -0.58
C GLY A 132 -24.60 4.76 0.60
N GLY A 133 -25.33 5.85 0.38
CA GLY A 133 -25.64 6.82 1.45
C GLY A 133 -24.39 7.51 1.98
N ASN A 134 -24.21 7.55 3.30
CA ASN A 134 -23.04 8.10 3.99
C ASN A 134 -22.01 7.04 4.41
N ALA A 135 -22.22 5.77 4.06
CA ALA A 135 -21.27 4.70 4.31
C ALA A 135 -19.93 4.98 3.63
N ASN A 136 -18.82 4.85 4.35
CA ASN A 136 -17.51 5.22 3.85
C ASN A 136 -16.39 4.41 4.51
N VAL A 137 -15.31 4.26 3.76
CA VAL A 137 -14.05 3.67 4.20
C VAL A 137 -12.95 4.52 3.61
N THR A 138 -12.14 5.14 4.46
CA THR A 138 -11.14 6.12 4.07
C THR A 138 -9.81 5.81 4.74
N VAL A 139 -8.74 5.77 3.95
CA VAL A 139 -7.37 5.78 4.44
C VAL A 139 -6.74 7.14 4.14
N GLY A 140 -6.14 7.74 5.15
CA GLY A 140 -5.38 8.98 5.03
C GLY A 140 -3.89 8.69 4.97
N PHE A 141 -3.19 9.32 4.04
CA PHE A 141 -1.74 9.29 3.88
C PHE A 141 -1.17 10.69 4.07
N GLY A 142 0.01 10.78 4.69
CA GLY A 142 0.69 12.06 4.85
C GLY A 142 2.15 11.94 5.25
N PRO A 143 2.76 13.07 5.63
CA PRO A 143 4.16 13.09 6.05
C PRO A 143 4.37 12.28 7.34
N ASN A 144 5.55 11.68 7.46
CA ASN A 144 5.98 10.95 8.67
C ASN A 144 6.38 11.92 9.80
N VAL A 145 5.40 12.65 10.32
CA VAL A 145 5.58 13.66 11.36
C VAL A 145 4.54 13.42 12.45
N ALA A 146 4.99 13.31 13.70
CA ALA A 146 4.11 13.12 14.84
C ALA A 146 3.09 14.27 14.94
N GLY A 147 1.80 13.92 15.06
CA GLY A 147 0.70 14.88 15.14
C GLY A 147 0.37 15.58 13.82
N ALA A 148 0.94 15.16 12.69
CA ALA A 148 0.51 15.63 11.38
C ALA A 148 -0.90 15.14 11.04
N SER A 149 -1.46 15.73 9.98
CA SER A 149 -2.70 15.28 9.37
C SER A 149 -2.40 14.70 7.98
N PRO A 150 -3.28 13.84 7.45
CA PRO A 150 -3.19 13.39 6.06
C PRO A 150 -3.13 14.58 5.10
N THR A 151 -2.33 14.43 4.05
CA THR A 151 -2.29 15.32 2.88
C THR A 151 -3.04 14.73 1.70
N VAL A 152 -3.29 13.43 1.72
CA VAL A 152 -4.04 12.67 0.72
C VAL A 152 -4.99 11.70 1.41
N VAL A 153 -6.15 11.47 0.82
CA VAL A 153 -7.07 10.40 1.21
C VAL A 153 -7.38 9.48 0.03
N ALA A 154 -7.61 8.21 0.31
CA ALA A 154 -8.06 7.23 -0.67
C ALA A 154 -9.16 6.35 -0.05
N GLY A 155 -10.18 6.02 -0.83
CA GLY A 155 -11.28 5.17 -0.39
C GLY A 155 -12.62 5.58 -1.00
N ILE A 156 -13.72 5.18 -0.37
CA ILE A 156 -15.08 5.57 -0.76
C ILE A 156 -15.54 6.70 0.17
N PRO A 157 -15.76 7.93 -0.33
CA PRO A 157 -16.17 9.07 0.50
C PRO A 157 -17.60 8.93 1.00
N ALA A 158 -17.94 9.55 2.13
CA ALA A 158 -19.32 9.69 2.59
C ALA A 158 -20.15 10.52 1.59
N ILE A 159 -19.58 11.61 1.08
CA ILE A 159 -20.23 12.44 0.04
C ILE A 159 -19.94 11.85 -1.34
N LYS A 160 -20.98 11.28 -1.97
CA LYS A 160 -20.89 10.57 -3.26
C LYS A 160 -20.74 11.46 -4.49
N THR A 161 -20.66 12.78 -4.34
CA THR A 161 -20.62 13.71 -5.48
C THR A 161 -19.29 13.71 -6.24
N GLN A 162 -18.20 13.26 -5.62
CA GLN A 162 -16.86 13.29 -6.20
C GLN A 162 -16.44 11.98 -6.89
N GLY A 163 -16.89 10.83 -6.39
CA GLY A 163 -16.55 9.51 -6.95
C GLY A 163 -17.72 8.80 -7.64
N GLY A 164 -18.96 9.21 -7.40
CA GLY A 164 -20.14 8.42 -7.76
C GLY A 164 -20.63 7.54 -6.61
N SER A 165 -21.69 6.78 -6.86
CA SER A 165 -22.35 5.99 -5.82
C SER A 165 -21.69 4.64 -5.58
N GLY A 166 -21.63 4.25 -4.32
CA GLY A 166 -21.22 2.92 -3.89
C GLY A 166 -19.76 2.58 -4.20
N LEU A 167 -19.49 1.34 -4.64
CA LEU A 167 -18.13 0.86 -4.96
C LEU A 167 -17.49 1.62 -6.13
N TYR A 168 -18.30 2.15 -7.04
CA TYR A 168 -17.81 3.02 -8.12
C TYR A 168 -17.33 4.37 -7.59
N GLY A 169 -17.66 4.70 -6.33
CA GLY A 169 -17.25 5.89 -5.62
C GLY A 169 -15.80 5.92 -5.16
N PHE A 170 -15.04 4.84 -5.37
CA PHE A 170 -13.63 4.80 -4.99
C PHE A 170 -12.84 5.92 -5.69
N THR A 171 -12.09 6.68 -4.90
CA THR A 171 -11.29 7.80 -5.41
C THR A 171 -10.06 8.03 -4.54
N VAL A 172 -9.13 8.81 -5.10
CA VAL A 172 -7.96 9.36 -4.41
C VAL A 172 -8.03 10.86 -4.55
N SER A 173 -7.90 11.60 -3.45
CA SER A 173 -8.03 13.06 -3.43
C SER A 173 -7.02 13.70 -2.49
N GLU A 174 -6.72 14.98 -2.70
CA GLU A 174 -6.07 15.81 -1.69
C GLU A 174 -6.94 15.84 -0.43
N ALA A 175 -6.30 15.77 0.74
CA ALA A 175 -7.00 15.91 2.01
C ALA A 175 -7.34 17.39 2.28
N MET A 176 -8.55 17.62 2.75
CA MET A 176 -9.01 18.91 3.27
C MET A 176 -8.65 19.07 4.76
N PRO A 177 -8.04 20.21 5.15
CA PRO A 177 -7.68 20.43 6.55
C PRO A 177 -8.93 20.57 7.44
N LYS A 178 -8.89 19.95 8.63
CA LYS A 178 -9.93 20.05 9.69
C LYS A 178 -11.31 19.50 9.28
N VAL A 179 -11.32 18.54 8.36
CA VAL A 179 -12.53 17.80 7.99
C VAL A 179 -12.41 16.37 8.51
N GLU A 180 -13.52 15.81 9.00
CA GLU A 180 -13.60 14.41 9.41
C GLU A 180 -13.26 13.48 8.26
N MET A 181 -12.58 12.37 8.55
CA MET A 181 -11.95 11.50 7.53
C MET A 181 -12.90 11.03 6.43
N GLY A 182 -14.13 10.59 6.77
CA GLY A 182 -15.13 10.18 5.77
C GLY A 182 -15.55 11.28 4.78
N TYR A 183 -15.35 12.55 5.15
CA TYR A 183 -15.70 13.74 4.37
C TYR A 183 -14.46 14.47 3.82
N ASN A 184 -13.26 13.94 4.08
CA ASN A 184 -11.98 14.63 3.88
C ASN A 184 -11.46 14.58 2.43
N TYR A 185 -12.36 14.71 1.45
CA TYR A 185 -12.03 14.58 0.03
C TYR A 185 -12.08 15.93 -0.69
N GLY A 186 -10.91 16.45 -1.02
CA GLY A 186 -10.70 17.71 -1.74
C GLY A 186 -10.60 17.52 -3.25
N ALA A 187 -9.57 18.08 -3.88
CA ALA A 187 -9.33 17.93 -5.32
C ALA A 187 -8.97 16.48 -5.66
N GLY A 188 -9.63 15.91 -6.67
CA GLY A 188 -9.36 14.54 -7.12
C GLY A 188 -7.99 14.40 -7.78
N LEU A 189 -7.28 13.33 -7.42
CA LEU A 189 -5.96 12.93 -7.93
C LEU A 189 -6.12 11.76 -8.90
N THR A 190 -6.68 12.02 -10.08
CA THR A 190 -7.12 10.97 -11.02
C THR A 190 -6.00 10.03 -11.49
N ASP A 191 -4.76 10.55 -11.60
CA ASP A 191 -3.59 9.77 -12.01
C ASP A 191 -3.09 8.80 -10.92
N ASN A 192 -3.63 8.92 -9.71
CA ASN A 192 -3.30 8.08 -8.56
C ASN A 192 -4.36 7.01 -8.29
N ILE A 193 -5.49 7.02 -8.99
CA ILE A 193 -6.56 6.04 -8.80
C ILE A 193 -6.09 4.66 -9.31
N GLY A 194 -6.07 3.70 -8.39
CA GLY A 194 -5.78 2.30 -8.67
C GLY A 194 -7.05 1.46 -8.87
N GLU A 195 -6.97 0.22 -8.41
CA GLU A 195 -8.03 -0.78 -8.45
C GLU A 195 -8.63 -0.92 -7.05
N LEU A 196 -9.93 -1.22 -6.98
CA LEU A 196 -10.64 -1.56 -5.75
C LEU A 196 -11.12 -3.01 -5.84
N ASN A 197 -10.91 -3.77 -4.77
CA ASN A 197 -11.57 -5.05 -4.51
C ASN A 197 -12.28 -5.00 -3.15
N ALA A 198 -13.60 -5.21 -3.18
CA ALA A 198 -14.44 -5.37 -1.99
C ALA A 198 -15.29 -6.66 -2.10
N ASN A 199 -14.80 -7.65 -2.84
CA ASN A 199 -15.44 -8.96 -3.01
C ASN A 199 -14.91 -9.93 -1.93
N GLY A 200 -15.13 -9.62 -0.67
CA GLY A 200 -14.67 -10.43 0.46
C GLY A 200 -14.90 -9.73 1.79
N PRO A 201 -14.43 -10.31 2.91
CA PRO A 201 -14.52 -9.66 4.21
C PRO A 201 -13.66 -8.39 4.31
N GLY A 202 -12.59 -8.27 3.52
CA GLY A 202 -11.71 -7.11 3.52
C GLY A 202 -12.09 -6.02 2.52
N PHE A 203 -11.46 -4.85 2.69
CA PHE A 203 -11.51 -3.75 1.74
C PHE A 203 -10.10 -3.48 1.20
N GLU A 204 -9.87 -3.74 -0.08
CA GLU A 204 -8.54 -3.75 -0.66
C GLU A 204 -8.45 -2.85 -1.88
N PHE A 205 -7.41 -2.03 -1.97
CA PHE A 205 -7.25 -1.16 -3.11
C PHE A 205 -5.79 -0.81 -3.39
N THR A 206 -5.55 -0.26 -4.57
CA THR A 206 -4.26 0.32 -4.94
C THR A 206 -4.32 1.82 -5.13
N VAL A 207 -3.17 2.46 -4.89
CA VAL A 207 -2.92 3.87 -5.20
C VAL A 207 -1.68 3.94 -6.08
N LYS A 208 -1.85 4.38 -7.33
CA LYS A 208 -0.79 4.52 -8.32
C LYS A 208 0.02 5.78 -8.09
N ASN A 209 1.21 5.83 -8.67
CA ASN A 209 2.11 6.98 -8.58
C ASN A 209 2.31 7.45 -7.13
N PHE A 210 2.38 6.52 -6.18
CA PHE A 210 2.23 6.80 -4.75
C PHE A 210 3.34 7.72 -4.23
N SER A 211 4.57 7.54 -4.71
CA SER A 211 5.71 8.39 -4.33
C SER A 211 5.60 9.84 -4.81
N LYS A 212 4.65 10.14 -5.71
CA LYS A 212 4.40 11.49 -6.26
C LYS A 212 3.26 12.21 -5.56
N LEU A 213 2.61 11.57 -4.59
CA LEU A 213 1.50 12.17 -3.86
C LEU A 213 1.96 13.39 -3.04
N PRO A 214 1.13 14.45 -2.94
CA PRO A 214 1.47 15.64 -2.17
C PRO A 214 1.81 15.31 -0.71
N GLY A 215 2.95 15.81 -0.23
CA GLY A 215 3.38 15.64 1.16
C GLY A 215 4.00 14.28 1.51
N ILE A 216 4.08 13.35 0.55
CA ILE A 216 4.68 12.04 0.77
C ILE A 216 6.19 12.06 0.46
N ASN A 217 6.99 11.55 1.39
CA ASN A 217 8.41 11.26 1.16
C ASN A 217 8.76 9.92 1.82
N LEU A 218 8.76 8.86 1.01
CA LEU A 218 8.99 7.49 1.47
C LEU A 218 10.38 7.29 2.11
N GLU A 219 11.38 8.11 1.78
CA GLU A 219 12.70 8.04 2.45
C GLU A 219 12.60 8.47 3.92
N SER A 220 11.70 9.41 4.22
CA SER A 220 11.43 9.86 5.57
C SER A 220 10.40 9.01 6.30
N GLY A 221 9.67 8.15 5.58
CA GLY A 221 8.57 7.33 6.11
C GLY A 221 7.21 7.75 5.57
N LEU A 222 6.16 7.21 6.20
CA LEU A 222 4.77 7.47 5.81
C LEU A 222 3.91 7.63 7.06
N GLY A 223 3.08 8.66 7.10
CA GLY A 223 2.02 8.75 8.08
C GLY A 223 0.70 8.16 7.56
N VAL A 224 0.00 7.39 8.38
CA VAL A 224 -1.22 6.66 8.01
C VAL A 224 -2.27 6.74 9.11
N THR A 225 -3.52 6.90 8.73
CA THR A 225 -4.72 6.80 9.59
C THR A 225 -5.85 6.22 8.75
N PHE A 226 -6.91 5.73 9.38
CA PHE A 226 -8.12 5.35 8.66
C PHE A 226 -9.37 5.74 9.44
N TYR A 227 -10.48 5.69 8.73
CA TYR A 227 -11.82 5.77 9.28
C TYR A 227 -12.76 4.88 8.47
N SER A 228 -13.72 4.27 9.15
CA SER A 228 -14.69 3.35 8.56
C SER A 228 -16.02 3.47 9.29
N GLY A 229 -17.11 3.74 8.57
CA GLY A 229 -18.39 3.96 9.22
C GLY A 229 -19.47 4.52 8.32
N SER A 230 -20.61 4.85 8.92
CA SER A 230 -21.76 5.46 8.26
C SER A 230 -22.59 6.26 9.26
N ALA A 231 -22.81 7.54 8.97
CA ALA A 231 -23.73 8.36 9.75
C ALA A 231 -25.19 7.88 9.68
N ASP A 232 -25.52 7.02 8.70
CA ASP A 232 -26.86 6.45 8.54
C ASP A 232 -27.10 5.26 9.50
N ASP A 233 -26.05 4.71 10.09
CA ASP A 233 -26.12 3.51 10.93
C ASP A 233 -26.21 3.87 12.42
N ILE A 234 -27.41 4.23 12.87
CA ILE A 234 -27.69 4.70 14.24
C ILE A 234 -27.37 3.65 15.33
N VAL A 235 -27.29 2.37 14.96
CA VAL A 235 -27.27 1.22 15.90
C VAL A 235 -25.91 0.55 16.03
N VAL A 236 -24.94 0.98 15.23
CA VAL A 236 -23.54 0.54 15.30
C VAL A 236 -22.64 1.76 15.33
N GLY A 237 -21.49 1.60 15.98
CA GLY A 237 -20.46 2.62 16.01
C GLY A 237 -19.71 2.70 14.70
N GLU A 238 -18.75 3.60 14.70
CA GLU A 238 -17.80 3.82 13.61
C GLU A 238 -16.41 3.54 14.17
N ASP A 239 -15.48 3.29 13.26
CA ASP A 239 -14.11 2.97 13.61
C ASP A 239 -13.13 4.00 13.08
N SER A 240 -12.06 4.22 13.84
CA SER A 240 -10.98 5.10 13.46
C SER A 240 -9.70 4.77 14.21
N MET A 241 -8.60 4.85 13.48
CA MET A 241 -7.27 4.69 14.06
C MET A 241 -6.55 6.04 14.11
N PRO A 242 -5.79 6.35 15.18
CA PRO A 242 -4.99 7.57 15.23
C PRO A 242 -3.94 7.61 14.11
N TYR A 243 -3.23 8.74 13.99
CA TYR A 243 -2.19 8.90 12.98
C TYR A 243 -0.90 8.16 13.36
N TYR A 244 -0.61 7.05 12.67
CA TYR A 244 0.59 6.23 12.85
C TYR A 244 1.71 6.68 11.92
N ASN A 245 2.93 6.60 12.43
CA ASN A 245 4.15 6.97 11.72
C ASN A 245 4.94 5.69 11.38
N ILE A 246 5.09 5.41 10.09
CA ILE A 246 5.82 4.26 9.55
C ILE A 246 7.21 4.74 9.16
N ASN A 247 8.24 4.01 9.60
CA ASN A 247 9.63 4.35 9.29
C ASN A 247 9.95 4.16 7.80
N GLY A 248 10.75 5.07 7.22
CA GLY A 248 11.18 5.03 5.82
C GLY A 248 11.94 3.76 5.40
N SER A 249 12.57 3.07 6.35
CA SER A 249 13.28 1.81 6.09
C SER A 249 12.40 0.72 5.47
N HIS A 250 11.08 0.72 5.70
CA HIS A 250 10.16 -0.21 5.05
C HIS A 250 10.05 -0.03 3.53
N PHE A 251 10.46 1.13 3.01
CA PHE A 251 10.39 1.45 1.58
C PHE A 251 11.75 1.34 0.87
N ILE A 252 12.81 0.97 1.61
CA ILE A 252 14.14 0.78 1.05
C ILE A 252 14.26 -0.65 0.53
N VAL A 253 14.42 -0.79 -0.79
CA VAL A 253 14.76 -2.08 -1.40
C VAL A 253 16.17 -2.47 -0.96
N ILE A 254 16.29 -3.45 -0.06
CA ILE A 254 17.55 -4.10 0.23
C ILE A 254 17.89 -4.96 -0.99
N PRO A 255 19.02 -4.72 -1.70
CA PRO A 255 19.41 -5.55 -2.82
C PRO A 255 19.52 -7.01 -2.36
N GLU A 256 18.95 -7.93 -3.11
CA GLU A 256 19.06 -9.35 -2.77
C GLU A 256 20.53 -9.78 -2.65
N PRO A 257 20.85 -10.80 -1.84
CA PRO A 257 22.22 -11.31 -1.71
C PRO A 257 22.87 -11.64 -3.06
N SER A 258 22.08 -12.08 -4.05
CA SER A 258 22.49 -12.32 -5.42
C SER A 258 22.98 -11.05 -6.13
N THR A 259 22.29 -9.93 -5.92
CA THR A 259 22.66 -8.61 -6.45
C THR A 259 23.96 -8.12 -5.82
N ILE A 260 24.07 -8.24 -4.49
CA ILE A 260 25.30 -7.89 -3.76
C ILE A 260 26.48 -8.75 -4.25
N LEU A 261 26.26 -10.05 -4.45
CA LEU A 261 27.27 -10.96 -4.98
C LEU A 261 27.67 -10.57 -6.41
N ALA A 262 26.71 -10.26 -7.28
CA ALA A 262 26.98 -9.84 -8.65
C ALA A 262 27.82 -8.55 -8.70
N TRP A 263 27.50 -7.56 -7.87
CA TRP A 263 28.30 -6.34 -7.73
C TRP A 263 29.72 -6.65 -7.24
N THR A 264 29.84 -7.51 -6.24
CA THR A 264 31.13 -7.92 -5.67
C THR A 264 32.00 -8.62 -6.71
N LEU A 265 31.43 -9.56 -7.48
CA LEU A 265 32.12 -10.27 -8.55
C LEU A 265 32.51 -9.32 -9.70
N GLY A 266 31.62 -8.38 -10.05
CA GLY A 266 31.90 -7.35 -11.05
C GLY A 266 33.10 -6.49 -10.68
N ILE A 267 33.12 -5.96 -9.45
CA ILE A 267 34.23 -5.15 -8.92
C ILE A 267 35.52 -5.97 -8.87
N ALA A 268 35.46 -7.21 -8.38
CA ALA A 268 36.63 -8.10 -8.33
C ALA A 268 37.19 -8.37 -9.74
N GLY A 269 36.33 -8.59 -10.73
CA GLY A 269 36.71 -8.78 -12.13
C GLY A 269 37.45 -7.56 -12.70
N ILE A 270 36.92 -6.35 -12.48
CA ILE A 270 37.55 -5.09 -12.89
C ILE A 270 38.93 -4.94 -12.22
N GLY A 271 39.03 -5.19 -10.92
CA GLY A 271 40.29 -5.12 -10.17
C GLY A 271 41.36 -6.09 -10.69
N LEU A 272 40.98 -7.34 -10.98
CA LEU A 272 41.87 -8.34 -11.57
C LEU A 272 42.34 -7.94 -12.96
N HIS A 273 41.46 -7.37 -13.79
CA HIS A 273 41.81 -6.90 -15.12
C HIS A 273 42.80 -5.73 -15.07
N ALA A 274 42.55 -4.73 -14.22
CA ALA A 274 43.45 -3.59 -14.03
C ALA A 274 44.85 -4.04 -13.56
N ARG A 275 44.91 -4.97 -12.61
CA ARG A 275 46.17 -5.53 -12.11
C ARG A 275 46.97 -6.26 -13.19
N ARG A 276 46.30 -7.01 -14.08
CA ARG A 276 46.95 -7.70 -15.21
C ARG A 276 47.57 -6.69 -16.17
N ARG A 277 46.87 -5.59 -16.49
CA ARG A 277 47.40 -4.53 -17.36
C ARG A 277 48.63 -3.83 -16.75
N ALA A 278 48.59 -3.50 -15.46
CA ALA A 278 49.71 -2.86 -14.78
C ALA A 278 50.99 -3.73 -14.82
N ARG A 279 50.85 -5.05 -14.61
CA ARG A 279 51.98 -5.98 -14.71
C ARG A 279 52.54 -6.07 -16.13
N ALA A 280 51.67 -6.10 -17.14
CA ALA A 280 52.11 -6.12 -18.53
C ALA A 280 52.89 -4.85 -18.90
N ALA A 281 52.46 -3.68 -18.40
CA ALA A 281 53.18 -2.42 -18.61
C ALA A 281 54.57 -2.41 -17.94
N GLN A 282 54.70 -2.95 -16.73
CA GLN A 282 55.99 -3.05 -16.03
C GLN A 282 56.97 -4.04 -16.68
N SER A 283 56.47 -5.07 -17.37
CA SER A 283 57.35 -6.01 -18.09
C SER A 283 57.96 -5.45 -19.37
N LEU A 284 57.53 -4.26 -19.80
CA LEU A 284 57.98 -3.60 -21.03
C LEU A 284 58.95 -2.43 -20.76
N SER A 285 59.23 -2.11 -19.50
CA SER A 285 60.23 -1.14 -19.04
C SER A 285 61.49 -1.85 -18.57
#